data_AF-A0A2T6DPZ0-F1
#
_entry.id   AF-A0A2T6DPZ0-F1
#
_cell.length_a   1.000
_cell.length_b   1.000
_cell.length_c   1.000
_cell.angle_alpha   90.00
_cell.angle_beta   90.00
_cell.angle_gamma   90.00
#
_symmetry.space_group_name_H-M   'P 1'
#
loop_
_entity.id
_entity.type
_entity.pdbx_description
1 polymer ?
#
loop_
_entity_poly.entity_id
_entity_poly.type
_entity_poly.pdbx_seq_one_letter_code
_entity_poly.pdbx_strand_id
1 'polypeptide(L)' 'MADIENRYPENLPGPFFVDNQCIDCDLCRETAPDNFGRNDDGGYSYVYKQPVTDEEKQLCKEAMEGCPVEAIGNCG' A
#
# COMPACT_ATOMS: atom_id res chain seq x y z
N MET A 1 -6.52 11.16 2.01
CA MET A 1 -5.25 11.08 1.27
C MET A 1 -4.13 10.74 2.23
N ALA A 2 -3.33 9.74 1.87
CA ALA A 2 -2.27 9.20 2.70
C ALA A 2 -1.19 10.23 3.06
N ASP A 3 -0.67 10.11 4.28
CA ASP A 3 0.41 10.94 4.82
C ASP A 3 1.69 10.12 5.02
N ILE A 4 2.78 10.58 4.40
CA ILE A 4 4.09 9.91 4.46
C ILE A 4 4.61 9.82 5.90
N GLU A 5 4.29 10.80 6.75
CA GLU A 5 4.70 10.83 8.15
C GLU A 5 3.98 9.74 8.98
N ASN A 6 2.83 9.27 8.49
CA ASN A 6 2.01 8.25 9.13
C ASN A 6 2.22 6.84 8.55
N ARG A 7 3.19 6.66 7.65
CA ARG A 7 3.47 5.35 7.03
C ARG A 7 3.83 4.29 8.08
N TYR A 8 3.34 3.07 7.88
CA TYR A 8 3.78 1.93 8.69
C TYR A 8 5.28 1.63 8.48
N PRO A 9 6.02 1.24 9.53
CA PRO A 9 7.45 0.95 9.44
C PRO A 9 7.77 -0.29 8.58
N GLU A 10 6.81 -1.19 8.38
CA GLU A 10 6.93 -2.40 7.56
C GLU A 10 6.95 -2.10 6.06
N ASN A 11 6.53 -0.90 5.66
CA ASN A 11 6.64 -0.49 4.26
C ASN A 11 8.11 -0.50 3.83
N LEU A 12 8.39 -1.21 2.74
CA LEU A 12 9.71 -1.18 2.11
C LEU A 12 9.98 0.24 1.58
N PRO A 13 11.18 0.82 1.80
CA PRO A 13 11.50 2.16 1.34
C PRO A 13 11.26 2.34 -0.17
N GLY A 14 10.48 3.34 -0.56
CA GLY A 14 10.20 3.62 -1.96
C GLY A 14 9.02 4.56 -2.17
N PRO A 15 8.55 4.68 -3.43
CA PRO A 15 7.48 5.60 -3.80
C PRO A 15 6.15 5.25 -3.14
N PHE A 16 5.74 3.98 -3.15
CA PHE A 16 4.47 3.55 -2.59
C PHE A 16 4.57 3.24 -1.11
N PHE A 17 3.56 3.60 -0.33
CA PHE A 17 3.47 3.27 1.09
C PHE A 17 2.01 3.17 1.53
N VAL A 18 1.78 2.46 2.64
CA VAL A 18 0.51 2.44 3.36
C VAL A 18 0.68 3.14 4.70
N ASP A 19 -0.25 4.02 5.05
CA ASP A 19 -0.25 4.74 6.31
C ASP A 19 -1.23 4.18 7.35
N ASN A 20 -1.19 4.77 8.53
CA ASN A 20 -1.98 4.35 9.68
C ASN A 20 -3.51 4.55 9.52
N GLN A 21 -3.98 5.11 8.41
CA GLN A 21 -5.41 5.16 8.09
C GLN A 21 -5.92 3.83 7.52
N CYS A 22 -5.04 2.86 7.24
CA CYS A 22 -5.43 1.54 6.76
C CYS A 22 -6.43 0.85 7.70
N ILE A 23 -7.52 0.36 7.11
CA ILE A 23 -8.60 -0.35 7.83
C ILE A 23 -8.64 -1.86 7.54
N ASP A 24 -7.57 -2.40 6.94
CA ASP A 24 -7.46 -3.84 6.59
C ASP A 24 -8.66 -4.36 5.78
N CYS A 25 -9.04 -3.63 4.73
CA CYS A 25 -10.14 -3.99 3.83
C CYS A 25 -9.76 -4.99 2.72
N ASP A 26 -8.51 -5.45 2.71
CA ASP A 26 -7.93 -6.44 1.80
C ASP A 26 -7.81 -6.06 0.32
N LEU A 27 -8.54 -5.05 -0.15
CA LEU A 27 -8.60 -4.68 -1.57
C LEU A 27 -7.21 -4.49 -2.22
N CYS A 28 -6.28 -3.81 -1.55
CA CYS A 28 -4.94 -3.60 -2.09
C CYS A 28 -4.15 -4.90 -2.31
N ARG A 29 -4.40 -5.93 -1.49
CA ARG A 29 -3.77 -7.25 -1.60
C ARG A 29 -4.47 -8.12 -2.65
N GLU A 30 -5.74 -7.86 -2.94
CA GLU A 30 -6.43 -8.50 -4.08
C GLU A 30 -6.00 -7.87 -5.41
N THR A 31 -5.85 -6.55 -5.46
CA THR A 31 -5.45 -5.82 -6.68
C THR A 31 -3.96 -5.99 -7.00
N ALA A 32 -3.08 -5.89 -5.99
CA ALA A 32 -1.63 -5.94 -6.17
C ALA A 32 -0.96 -6.88 -5.15
N PRO A 33 -1.28 -8.19 -5.20
CA PRO A 33 -0.78 -9.19 -4.24
C PRO A 33 0.75 -9.30 -4.22
N ASP A 34 1.41 -8.98 -5.32
CA ASP A 34 2.87 -9.02 -5.45
C ASP A 34 3.58 -7.83 -4.78
N ASN A 35 2.83 -6.83 -4.28
CA ASN A 35 3.36 -5.59 -3.70
C ASN A 35 2.85 -5.32 -2.29
N PHE A 36 1.60 -5.69 -1.97
CA PHE A 36 0.97 -5.45 -0.67
C PHE A 36 0.81 -6.72 0.16
N GLY A 37 1.20 -6.61 1.42
CA GLY A 37 1.18 -7.69 2.41
C GLY A 37 0.36 -7.26 3.61
N ARG A 38 0.04 -8.22 4.48
CA ARG A 38 -0.70 -7.97 5.72
C ARG A 38 0.23 -8.10 6.91
N ASN A 39 0.10 -7.20 7.87
CA ASN A 39 0.62 -7.39 9.22
C ASN A 39 -0.50 -8.03 10.06
N ASP A 40 -0.38 -9.32 10.35
CA ASP A 40 -1.42 -10.06 11.07
C ASP A 40 -1.58 -9.63 12.53
N ASP A 41 -0.49 -9.20 13.19
CA ASP A 41 -0.52 -8.71 14.56
C ASP A 41 -1.14 -7.30 14.66
N GLY A 42 -0.85 -6.46 13.68
CA GLY A 42 -1.26 -5.06 13.64
C GLY A 42 -2.62 -4.80 13.00
N GLY A 43 -3.12 -5.73 12.17
CA GLY A 43 -4.38 -5.56 11.45
C GLY A 43 -4.33 -4.42 10.43
N TYR A 44 -3.28 -4.39 9.60
CA TYR A 44 -3.14 -3.43 8.51
C TYR A 44 -2.34 -4.00 7.34
N SER A 45 -2.44 -3.34 6.20
CA SER A 45 -1.63 -3.66 5.01
C SER A 45 -0.38 -2.79 4.95
N TYR A 46 0.65 -3.28 4.26
CA TYR A 46 1.88 -2.54 4.00
C TYR A 46 2.47 -2.95 2.65
N VAL A 47 3.33 -2.09 2.08
CA VAL A 47 4.08 -2.40 0.86
C VAL A 47 5.29 -3.27 1.20
N TYR A 48 5.23 -4.58 0.94
CA TYR A 48 6.36 -5.49 1.19
C TYR A 48 7.35 -5.53 0.01
N LYS A 49 6.90 -5.11 -1.18
CA LYS A 49 7.73 -5.01 -2.38
C LYS A 49 7.31 -3.80 -3.21
N GLN A 50 8.29 -2.93 -3.51
CA GLN A 50 8.08 -1.80 -4.42
C GLN A 50 7.92 -2.30 -5.87
N PRO A 51 7.05 -1.68 -6.68
CA PRO A 51 6.84 -2.10 -8.05
C PRO A 51 8.09 -1.84 -8.90
N VAL A 52 8.57 -2.88 -9.59
CA VAL A 52 9.75 -2.86 -10.47
C VAL A 52 9.38 -2.95 -11.95
N THR A 53 8.19 -3.48 -12.27
CA THR A 53 7.65 -3.51 -13.64
C THR A 53 6.56 -2.47 -13.84
N ASP A 54 6.27 -2.12 -15.10
CA ASP A 54 5.17 -1.18 -15.40
C ASP A 54 3.80 -1.77 -15.09
N GLU A 55 3.66 -3.10 -15.14
CA GLU A 55 2.46 -3.81 -14.72
C GLU A 55 2.24 -3.68 -13.21
N GLU A 56 3.26 -3.97 -12.40
CA GLU A 56 3.19 -3.79 -10.94
C GLU A 56 2.91 -2.32 -10.56
N LYS A 57 3.50 -1.35 -11.27
CA LYS A 57 3.20 0.08 -11.04
C LYS A 57 1.75 0.39 -11.33
N GLN A 58 1.17 -0.18 -12.39
CA GLN A 58 -0.23 0.04 -12.73
C GLN A 58 -1.16 -0.57 -11.68
N LEU A 59 -0.88 -1.80 -11.23
CA LEU A 59 -1.64 -2.45 -10.16
C LEU A 59 -1.51 -1.70 -8.83
N CYS A 60 -0.32 -1.19 -8.48
CA CYS A 60 -0.14 -0.38 -7.28
C CYS A 60 -0.91 0.94 -7.33
N LYS A 61 -0.98 1.58 -8.52
CA LYS A 61 -1.81 2.77 -8.72
C LYS A 61 -3.30 2.44 -8.61
N GLU A 62 -3.74 1.33 -9.19
CA GLU A 62 -5.13 0.88 -9.09
C GLU A 62 -5.51 0.57 -7.62
N ALA A 63 -4.63 -0.11 -6.88
CA ALA A 63 -4.81 -0.35 -5.45
C ALA A 63 -4.91 0.96 -4.66
N MET A 64 -4.07 1.95 -5.02
CA MET A 64 -4.07 3.28 -4.42
C MET A 64 -5.38 4.03 -4.66
N GLU A 65 -5.84 4.07 -5.90
CA GLU A 65 -7.10 4.71 -6.31
C GLU A 65 -8.33 3.98 -5.75
N GLY A 66 -8.24 2.65 -5.59
CA GLY A 66 -9.31 1.82 -5.03
C GLY A 66 -9.41 1.88 -3.51
N CYS A 67 -8.40 2.39 -2.80
CA CYS A 67 -8.38 2.36 -1.34
C CYS A 67 -9.54 3.19 -0.76
N PRO A 68 -10.49 2.59 -0.02
CA PRO A 68 -11.71 3.27 0.43
C PRO A 68 -11.47 4.40 1.45
N VAL A 69 -10.30 4.39 2.08
CA VAL A 69 -9.86 5.37 3.07
C VAL A 69 -8.65 6.18 2.58
N GLU A 70 -8.26 5.99 1.32
CA GLU A 70 -7.10 6.65 0.70
C GLU A 70 -5.80 6.52 1.51
N ALA A 71 -5.60 5.39 2.19
CA ALA A 71 -4.46 5.11 3.07
C ALA A 71 -3.18 4.72 2.32
N ILE A 72 -3.25 4.62 0.99
CA ILE A 72 -2.11 4.29 0.13
C ILE A 72 -1.66 5.58 -0.53
N GLY A 73 -0.37 5.88 -0.42
CA GLY A 73 0.24 7.06 -0.99
C GLY A 73 1.34 6.72 -1.99
N ASN A 74 1.68 7.70 -2.82
CA ASN A 74 2.85 7.65 -3.70
C ASN A 74 3.62 8.98 -3.65
N CYS A 75 4.87 8.93 -3.22
CA CYS A 75 5.82 10.03 -3.33
C CYS A 75 6.44 10.03 -4.73
N GLY A 76 5.70 10.59 -5.71
CA GLY A 76 6.10 10.67 -7.11
C GLY A 76 7.48 11.29 -7.35
#